data_AF-A0A2M8FG23-F1
#
_entry.id   AF-A0A2M8FG23-F1
#
_cell.length_a   1.000
_cell.length_b   1.000
_cell.length_c   1.000
_cell.angle_alpha   90.00
_cell.angle_beta   90.00
_cell.angle_gamma   90.00
#
_symmetry.space_group_name_H-M   'P 1'
#
loop_
_entity.id
_entity.type
_entity.pdbx_description
1 polymer ?
#
loop_
_entity_poly.entity_id
_entity_poly.type
_entity_poly.pdbx_seq_one_letter_code
_entity_poly.pdbx_strand_id
1 'polypeptide(L)'
;MNKKFLNGFLSDDELHQIALKIKEKEFLTAGEIVVSVKEKKPFFHKGKSVFEHAVSEFKKRGIKKTRDHTGILIFILLKEREFYILADSAINDKVAENTWELVKDKMEASFREKKFCEGIIDAVDEVGTILTEHFPRKSDDTNELSDEVNIS
;
A
#
# COMPACT_ATOMS: atom_id res chain seq x y z
N MET A 1 14.42 -1.10 13.37
CA MET A 1 14.58 0.19 12.65
C MET A 1 13.98 1.30 13.49
N ASN A 2 14.62 2.46 13.55
CA ASN A 2 14.28 3.52 14.51
C ASN A 2 13.05 4.31 14.02
N LYS A 3 11.87 4.01 14.56
CA LYS A 3 10.57 4.64 14.21
C LYS A 3 10.50 6.15 14.49
N LYS A 4 11.54 6.74 15.12
CA LYS A 4 11.62 8.16 15.50
C LYS A 4 11.26 9.17 14.41
N PHE A 5 11.46 8.84 13.13
CA PHE A 5 11.14 9.77 12.04
C PHE A 5 9.64 9.84 11.72
N LEU A 6 8.87 8.81 12.08
CA LEU A 6 7.43 8.79 11.88
C LEU A 6 6.67 9.62 12.90
N ASN A 7 7.27 9.96 14.05
CA ASN A 7 6.59 10.68 15.12
C ASN A 7 5.95 12.03 14.71
N GLY A 8 6.31 12.59 13.55
CA GLY A 8 5.66 13.77 12.98
C GLY A 8 4.54 13.50 11.97
N PHE A 9 4.25 12.24 11.65
CA PHE A 9 3.33 11.79 10.60
C PHE A 9 2.39 10.67 11.05
N LEU A 10 2.93 9.61 11.68
CA LEU A 10 2.21 8.42 12.14
C LEU A 10 2.77 7.95 13.49
N SER A 11 1.89 7.75 14.45
CA SER A 11 2.17 7.12 15.75
C SER A 11 2.18 5.59 15.64
N ASP A 12 2.68 4.91 16.69
CA ASP A 12 2.65 3.45 16.77
C ASP A 12 1.22 2.90 16.77
N ASP A 13 0.27 3.61 17.40
CA ASP A 13 -1.14 3.23 17.41
C ASP A 13 -1.77 3.35 16.02
N GLU A 14 -1.43 4.41 15.26
CA GLU A 14 -1.90 4.57 13.87
C GLU A 14 -1.32 3.51 12.94
N LEU A 15 -0.04 3.16 13.10
CA LEU A 15 0.55 2.05 12.35
C LEU A 15 -0.15 0.72 12.65
N HIS A 16 -0.50 0.50 13.92
CA HIS A 16 -1.26 -0.68 14.33
C HIS A 16 -2.68 -0.68 13.74
N GLN A 17 -3.36 0.47 13.71
CA GLN A 17 -4.67 0.62 13.07
C GLN A 17 -4.62 0.30 11.58
N ILE A 18 -3.61 0.78 10.86
CA ILE A 18 -3.42 0.46 9.44
C ILE A 18 -3.22 -1.05 9.25
N ALA A 19 -2.37 -1.68 10.06
CA ALA A 19 -2.12 -3.13 9.98
C ALA A 19 -3.38 -3.96 10.27
N LEU A 20 -4.18 -3.56 11.27
CA LEU A 20 -5.47 -4.19 11.54
C LEU A 20 -6.43 -4.05 10.35
N LYS A 21 -6.43 -2.90 9.69
CA LYS A 21 -7.29 -2.65 8.53
C LYS A 21 -6.88 -3.48 7.31
N ILE A 22 -5.58 -3.63 7.06
CA ILE A 22 -5.05 -4.52 6.01
C ILE A 22 -5.56 -5.93 6.26
N LYS A 23 -5.35 -6.46 7.47
CA LYS A 23 -5.79 -7.79 7.87
C LYS A 23 -7.31 -8.00 7.75
N GLU A 24 -8.10 -6.99 8.12
CA GLU A 24 -9.56 -7.02 7.98
C GLU A 24 -9.97 -7.20 6.51
N LYS A 25 -9.32 -6.46 5.58
CA LYS A 25 -9.64 -6.52 4.16
C LYS A 25 -9.12 -7.78 3.49
N GLU A 26 -7.89 -8.21 3.78
CA GLU A 26 -7.34 -9.46 3.26
C GLU A 26 -8.16 -10.67 3.71
N PHE A 27 -8.86 -10.60 4.85
CA PHE A 27 -9.78 -11.66 5.25
C PHE A 27 -10.93 -11.90 4.25
N LEU A 28 -11.21 -10.97 3.34
CA LEU A 28 -12.33 -11.01 2.39
C LEU A 28 -11.90 -11.29 0.94
N THR A 29 -10.61 -11.19 0.63
CA THR A 29 -10.07 -11.34 -0.72
C THR A 29 -8.95 -12.38 -0.78
N ALA A 30 -8.63 -12.87 -1.97
CA ALA A 30 -7.41 -13.64 -2.25
C ALA A 30 -6.26 -12.73 -2.76
N GLY A 31 -6.40 -11.42 -2.57
CA GLY A 31 -5.38 -10.43 -2.89
C GLY A 31 -4.68 -9.91 -1.64
N GLU A 32 -3.43 -9.49 -1.83
CA GLU A 32 -2.51 -9.17 -0.73
C GLU A 32 -2.12 -7.68 -0.82
N ILE A 33 -2.40 -6.92 0.23
CA ILE A 33 -2.20 -5.48 0.33
C ILE A 33 -0.95 -5.18 1.16
N VAL A 34 0.08 -4.66 0.50
CA VAL A 34 1.29 -4.20 1.19
C VAL A 34 1.30 -2.68 1.27
N VAL A 35 1.42 -2.15 2.49
CA VAL A 35 1.69 -0.73 2.72
C VAL A 35 3.16 -0.53 3.03
N SER A 36 3.82 0.38 2.30
CA SER A 36 5.21 0.78 2.56
C SER A 36 5.32 2.29 2.67
N VAL A 37 5.78 2.74 3.84
CA VAL A 37 5.92 4.15 4.20
C VAL A 37 7.40 4.47 4.38
N LYS A 38 7.86 5.47 3.64
CA LYS A 38 9.22 6.00 3.76
C LYS A 38 9.20 7.47 4.14
N GLU A 39 10.18 7.88 4.94
CA GLU A 39 10.29 9.29 5.34
C GLU A 39 10.50 10.18 4.11
N LYS A 40 11.43 9.77 3.25
CA LYS A 40 11.88 10.55 2.09
C LYS A 40 12.54 9.69 1.04
N LYS A 41 12.79 10.24 -0.15
CA LYS A 41 13.57 9.58 -1.19
C LYS A 41 14.98 9.22 -0.66
N PRO A 42 15.45 7.98 -0.83
CA PRO A 42 16.84 7.61 -0.53
C PRO A 42 17.83 8.52 -1.25
N PHE A 43 18.86 8.96 -0.55
CA PHE A 43 19.82 9.95 -1.06
C PHE A 43 20.53 9.50 -2.34
N PHE A 44 20.88 8.21 -2.43
CA PHE A 44 21.49 7.59 -3.62
C PHE A 44 20.54 7.44 -4.83
N HIS A 45 19.27 7.84 -4.68
CA HIS A 45 18.21 7.63 -5.67
C HIS A 45 17.35 8.88 -5.90
N LYS A 46 17.91 10.08 -5.66
CA LYS A 46 17.18 11.36 -5.83
C LYS A 46 16.66 11.60 -7.26
N GLY A 47 17.31 11.03 -8.28
CA GLY A 47 16.88 11.14 -9.67
C GLY A 47 15.76 10.18 -10.08
N LYS A 48 15.36 9.26 -9.20
CA LYS A 48 14.29 8.29 -9.49
C LYS A 48 12.92 8.87 -9.19
N SER A 49 11.97 8.59 -10.07
CA SER A 49 10.54 8.83 -9.88
C SER A 49 9.97 8.00 -8.72
N VAL A 50 8.83 8.41 -8.16
CA VAL A 50 8.10 7.62 -7.15
C VAL A 50 7.76 6.22 -7.67
N PHE A 51 7.45 6.11 -8.96
CA PHE A 51 7.20 4.83 -9.63
C PHE A 51 8.41 3.89 -9.54
N GLU A 52 9.62 4.36 -9.87
CA GLU A 52 10.82 3.53 -9.81
C GLU A 52 11.15 3.08 -8.37
N HIS A 53 10.84 3.93 -7.37
CA HIS A 53 10.94 3.55 -5.97
C HIS A 53 9.92 2.48 -5.58
N ALA A 54 8.66 2.64 -6.02
CA ALA A 54 7.60 1.66 -5.81
C ALA A 54 7.95 0.31 -6.46
N VAL A 55 8.45 0.30 -7.70
CA VAL A 55 8.92 -0.92 -8.39
C VAL A 55 10.06 -1.60 -7.63
N SER A 56 11.03 -0.82 -7.12
CA SER A 56 12.12 -1.36 -6.31
C SER A 56 11.61 -1.96 -5.00
N GLU A 57 10.65 -1.30 -4.36
CA GLU A 57 10.04 -1.77 -3.12
C GLU A 57 9.21 -3.04 -3.36
N PHE A 58 8.41 -3.07 -4.43
CA PHE A 58 7.60 -4.22 -4.85
C PHE A 58 8.45 -5.48 -5.04
N LYS A 59 9.60 -5.33 -5.73
CA LYS A 59 10.57 -6.41 -5.89
C LYS A 59 11.21 -6.82 -4.56
N LYS A 60 11.63 -5.84 -3.75
CA LYS A 60 12.27 -6.07 -2.44
C LYS A 60 11.36 -6.84 -1.49
N ARG A 61 10.06 -6.53 -1.50
CA ARG A 61 9.05 -7.18 -0.66
C ARG A 61 8.55 -8.51 -1.22
N GLY A 62 8.95 -8.86 -2.45
CA GLY A 62 8.55 -10.13 -3.05
C GLY A 62 7.07 -10.19 -3.43
N ILE A 63 6.41 -9.04 -3.62
CA ILE A 63 4.95 -8.96 -3.87
C ILE A 63 4.56 -9.74 -5.14
N LYS A 64 5.45 -9.76 -6.14
CA LYS A 64 5.25 -10.56 -7.37
C LYS A 64 5.21 -12.08 -7.16
N LYS A 65 5.52 -12.57 -5.96
CA LYS A 65 5.61 -13.99 -5.65
C LYS A 65 4.31 -14.59 -5.11
N THR A 66 3.26 -13.78 -4.94
CA THR A 66 1.92 -14.30 -4.62
C THR A 66 1.49 -15.31 -5.67
N ARG A 67 0.90 -16.43 -5.25
CA ARG A 67 0.52 -17.57 -6.10
C ARG A 67 -0.27 -17.14 -7.34
N ASP A 68 -1.21 -16.23 -7.15
CA ASP A 68 -2.18 -15.81 -8.18
C ASP A 68 -1.84 -14.46 -8.83
N HIS A 69 -0.67 -13.87 -8.56
CA HIS A 69 -0.30 -12.52 -9.01
C HIS A 69 -1.32 -11.45 -8.58
N THR A 70 -1.77 -11.55 -7.32
CA THR A 70 -2.80 -10.70 -6.70
C THR A 70 -2.24 -9.79 -5.62
N GLY A 71 -0.92 -9.52 -5.65
CA GLY A 71 -0.28 -8.57 -4.74
C GLY A 71 -0.36 -7.12 -5.23
N ILE A 72 -0.61 -6.20 -4.31
CA ILE A 72 -0.64 -4.75 -4.55
C ILE A 72 0.17 -3.98 -3.49
N LEU A 73 0.88 -2.94 -3.93
CA LEU A 73 1.68 -2.07 -3.09
C LEU A 73 1.08 -0.67 -3.05
N ILE A 74 0.79 -0.17 -1.85
CA ILE A 74 0.57 1.24 -1.57
C ILE A 74 1.91 1.82 -1.06
N PHE A 75 2.62 2.54 -1.92
CA PHE A 75 3.93 3.11 -1.63
C PHE A 75 3.85 4.60 -1.33
N ILE A 76 4.42 5.05 -0.21
CA ILE A 76 4.28 6.43 0.29
C ILE A 76 5.64 7.03 0.65
N LEU A 77 5.90 8.24 0.17
CA LEU A 77 7.01 9.12 0.54
C LEU A 77 6.46 10.34 1.30
N LEU A 78 6.62 10.36 2.63
CA LEU A 78 5.96 11.32 3.50
C LEU A 78 6.42 12.78 3.27
N LYS A 79 7.74 13.02 3.15
CA LYS A 79 8.27 14.38 2.96
C LYS A 79 7.95 14.98 1.60
N GLU A 80 8.00 14.16 0.56
CA GLU A 80 7.68 14.58 -0.81
C GLU A 80 6.17 14.63 -1.06
N ARG A 81 5.35 14.05 -0.16
CA ARG A 81 3.90 13.83 -0.38
C ARG A 81 3.62 13.14 -1.71
N GLU A 82 4.55 12.28 -2.12
CA GLU A 82 4.47 11.48 -3.33
C GLU A 82 4.10 10.06 -2.94
N PHE A 83 3.29 9.42 -3.77
CA PHE A 83 2.87 8.06 -3.54
C PHE A 83 2.47 7.40 -4.85
N TYR A 84 2.48 6.08 -4.85
CA TYR A 84 2.21 5.28 -6.03
C TYR A 84 1.57 3.97 -5.60
N ILE A 85 0.50 3.59 -6.30
CA ILE A 85 -0.16 2.29 -6.10
C ILE A 85 0.27 1.40 -7.26
N LEU A 86 0.96 0.31 -6.94
CA LEU A 86 1.50 -0.63 -7.93
C LEU A 86 0.88 -2.01 -7.69
N ALA A 87 0.03 -2.46 -8.62
CA ALA A 87 -0.58 -3.78 -8.58
C ALA A 87 0.16 -4.77 -9.52
N ASP A 88 0.10 -6.07 -9.21
CA ASP A 88 0.59 -7.12 -10.10
C ASP A 88 -0.37 -7.36 -11.29
N SER A 89 0.04 -8.21 -12.23
CA SER A 89 -0.64 -8.36 -13.53
C SER A 89 -2.09 -8.81 -13.41
N ALA A 90 -2.42 -9.79 -12.55
CA ALA A 90 -3.80 -10.30 -12.50
C ALA A 90 -4.78 -9.21 -12.09
N ILE A 91 -4.38 -8.34 -11.15
CA ILE A 91 -5.19 -7.19 -10.73
C ILE A 91 -5.35 -6.17 -11.85
N ASN A 92 -4.24 -5.78 -12.51
CA ASN A 92 -4.30 -4.80 -13.59
C ASN A 92 -5.17 -5.26 -14.78
N ASP A 93 -5.26 -6.58 -15.01
CA ASP A 93 -6.12 -7.15 -16.06
C ASP A 93 -7.63 -7.06 -15.74
N LYS A 94 -8.00 -6.73 -14.50
CA LYS A 94 -9.41 -6.68 -14.04
C LYS A 94 -9.96 -5.27 -13.85
N VAL A 95 -9.10 -4.29 -13.64
CA VAL A 95 -9.51 -2.92 -13.28
C VAL A 95 -9.30 -1.95 -14.42
N ALA A 96 -10.03 -0.82 -14.41
CA ALA A 96 -9.80 0.25 -15.37
C ALA A 96 -8.46 0.96 -15.12
N GLU A 97 -7.83 1.50 -16.17
CA GLU A 97 -6.50 2.13 -16.09
C GLU A 97 -6.42 3.26 -15.05
N ASN A 98 -7.52 3.99 -14.83
CA ASN A 98 -7.58 5.12 -13.90
C ASN A 98 -7.98 4.74 -12.46
N THR A 99 -8.23 3.45 -12.17
CA THR A 99 -8.71 2.99 -10.86
C THR A 99 -7.81 3.47 -9.73
N TRP A 100 -6.50 3.27 -9.88
CA TRP A 100 -5.52 3.61 -8.86
C TRP A 100 -5.25 5.11 -8.75
N GLU A 101 -5.47 5.86 -9.82
CA GLU A 101 -5.36 7.32 -9.79
C GLU A 101 -6.48 7.94 -8.93
N LEU A 102 -7.68 7.37 -8.96
CA LEU A 102 -8.79 7.82 -8.11
C LEU A 102 -8.52 7.56 -6.62
N VAL A 103 -8.01 6.38 -6.27
CA VAL A 103 -7.58 6.06 -4.90
C VAL A 103 -6.46 7.01 -4.47
N LYS A 104 -5.52 7.28 -5.38
CA LYS A 104 -4.41 8.20 -5.16
C LYS A 104 -4.93 9.60 -4.80
N ASP A 105 -5.84 10.16 -5.60
CA ASP A 105 -6.33 11.52 -5.42
C ASP A 105 -7.08 11.71 -4.08
N LYS A 106 -7.83 10.70 -3.63
CA LYS A 106 -8.48 10.70 -2.31
C LYS A 106 -7.47 10.70 -1.16
N MET A 107 -6.45 9.84 -1.24
CA MET A 107 -5.38 9.83 -0.24
C MET A 107 -4.63 11.17 -0.20
N GLU A 108 -4.43 11.82 -1.36
CA GLU A 108 -3.84 13.16 -1.44
C GLU A 108 -4.65 14.19 -0.64
N ALA A 109 -5.98 14.14 -0.76
CA ALA A 109 -6.87 15.06 -0.07
C ALA A 109 -6.70 14.96 1.46
N SER A 110 -6.69 13.74 2.01
CA SER A 110 -6.48 13.52 3.44
C SER A 110 -5.07 13.98 3.88
N PHE A 111 -4.04 13.77 3.06
CA PHE A 111 -2.67 14.18 3.37
C PHE A 111 -2.51 15.71 3.38
N ARG A 112 -3.23 16.44 2.54
CA ARG A 112 -3.27 17.92 2.58
C ARG A 112 -3.80 18.45 3.92
N GLU A 113 -4.71 17.72 4.54
CA GLU A 113 -5.26 18.01 5.87
C GLU A 113 -4.43 17.45 7.03
N LYS A 114 -3.26 16.84 6.74
CA LYS A 114 -2.41 16.12 7.71
C LYS A 114 -3.09 14.91 8.36
N LYS A 115 -4.13 14.36 7.73
CA LYS A 115 -4.84 13.14 8.14
C LYS A 115 -4.18 11.92 7.49
N PHE A 116 -2.94 11.62 7.87
CA PHE A 116 -2.14 10.57 7.23
C PHE A 116 -2.71 9.17 7.48
N CYS A 117 -3.01 8.84 8.74
CA CYS A 117 -3.58 7.53 9.09
C CYS A 117 -4.91 7.29 8.37
N GLU A 118 -5.83 8.26 8.45
CA GLU A 118 -7.14 8.21 7.78
C GLU A 118 -6.99 8.01 6.27
N GLY A 119 -6.13 8.79 5.60
CA GLY A 119 -5.90 8.64 4.17
C GLY A 119 -5.35 7.28 3.76
N ILE A 120 -4.50 6.66 4.59
CA ILE A 120 -3.98 5.32 4.33
C ILE A 120 -5.07 4.26 4.57
N ILE A 121 -5.84 4.39 5.65
CA ILE A 121 -6.96 3.49 5.97
C ILE A 121 -8.00 3.52 4.85
N ASP A 122 -8.36 4.70 4.34
CA ASP A 122 -9.30 4.86 3.24
C ASP A 122 -8.79 4.21 1.96
N ALA A 123 -7.49 4.38 1.66
CA ALA A 123 -6.86 3.74 0.50
C ALA A 123 -6.85 2.21 0.63
N VAL A 124 -6.52 1.68 1.82
CA VAL A 124 -6.60 0.23 2.10
C VAL A 124 -8.05 -0.25 1.98
N ASP A 125 -9.02 0.54 2.44
CA ASP A 125 -10.42 0.15 2.39
C ASP A 125 -10.93 0.03 0.94
N GLU A 126 -10.61 1.02 0.12
CA GLU A 126 -10.98 1.08 -1.29
C GLU A 126 -10.29 -0.01 -2.11
N VAL A 127 -8.97 -0.17 -1.94
CA VAL A 127 -8.21 -1.25 -2.57
C VAL A 127 -8.78 -2.61 -2.17
N GLY A 128 -9.01 -2.85 -0.87
CA GLY A 128 -9.56 -4.10 -0.38
C GLY A 128 -10.96 -4.39 -0.94
N THR A 129 -11.78 -3.36 -1.12
CA THR A 129 -13.12 -3.49 -1.73
C THR A 129 -13.02 -3.91 -3.20
N ILE A 130 -12.15 -3.27 -3.98
CA ILE A 130 -11.89 -3.63 -5.39
C ILE A 130 -11.35 -5.06 -5.49
N LEU A 131 -10.41 -5.44 -4.62
CA LEU A 131 -9.85 -6.79 -4.59
C LEU A 131 -10.92 -7.82 -4.20
N THR A 132 -11.80 -7.53 -3.25
CA THR A 132 -12.89 -8.44 -2.85
C THR A 132 -13.86 -8.69 -4.01
N GLU A 133 -14.15 -7.68 -4.84
CA GLU A 133 -15.03 -7.80 -5.99
C GLU A 133 -14.44 -8.72 -7.08
N HIS A 134 -13.15 -8.57 -7.39
CA HIS A 134 -12.51 -9.29 -8.50
C HIS A 134 -11.82 -10.60 -8.07
N PHE A 135 -11.39 -10.69 -6.83
CA PHE A 135 -10.64 -11.79 -6.23
C PHE A 135 -11.22 -12.12 -4.85
N PRO A 136 -12.47 -12.61 -4.77
CA PRO A 136 -13.06 -12.99 -3.49
C PRO A 136 -12.24 -14.11 -2.83
N ARG A 137 -12.21 -14.12 -1.50
CA ARG A 137 -11.43 -15.10 -0.74
C ARG A 137 -11.82 -16.54 -1.09
N LYS A 138 -10.80 -17.38 -1.26
CA LYS A 138 -10.94 -18.82 -1.51
C LYS A 138 -10.83 -19.61 -0.20
N SER A 139 -11.35 -20.83 -0.19
CA SER A 139 -11.29 -21.69 1.01
C SER A 139 -9.88 -22.17 1.38
N ASP A 140 -8.98 -22.21 0.39
CA ASP A 140 -7.58 -22.60 0.54
C ASP A 140 -6.64 -21.38 0.65
N ASP A 141 -7.21 -20.19 0.80
CA ASP A 141 -6.46 -18.94 0.84
C ASP A 141 -5.67 -18.79 2.15
N THR A 142 -4.40 -18.43 2.02
CA THR A 142 -3.45 -18.23 3.11
C THR A 142 -2.78 -16.89 2.94
N ASN A 143 -2.59 -16.14 4.03
CA ASN A 143 -1.85 -14.88 3.98
C ASN A 143 -0.41 -15.11 3.47
N GLU A 144 -0.11 -14.61 2.27
CA GLU A 144 1.16 -14.81 1.57
C GLU A 144 2.20 -13.73 1.90
N LEU A 145 1.76 -12.54 2.27
CA LEU A 145 2.61 -11.38 2.61
C LEU A 145 2.43 -10.99 4.10
N SER A 146 2.90 -9.82 4.51
CA SER A 146 2.79 -9.37 5.90
C SER A 146 1.83 -8.20 5.96
N ASP A 147 0.88 -8.28 6.90
CA ASP A 147 -0.07 -7.20 7.24
C ASP A 147 0.63 -5.96 7.84
N GLU A 148 1.90 -6.07 8.24
CA GLU A 148 2.61 -4.97 8.89
C GLU A 148 2.98 -3.85 7.90
N VAL A 149 2.81 -2.61 8.35
CA VAL A 149 3.29 -1.45 7.61
C VAL A 149 4.81 -1.47 7.52
N ASN A 150 5.32 -1.49 6.29
CA ASN A 150 6.74 -1.51 6.03
C ASN A 150 7.32 -0.09 6.15
N ILE A 151 8.09 0.15 7.20
CA ILE A 151 8.65 1.48 7.50
C ILE A 151 10.12 1.50 7.14
N SER A 152 10.61 2.51 6.40
CA SER A 152 12.06 2.69 6.18
C SER A 152 12.56 4.08 5.85
#